data_AF-A0A965YF24-F1
#
_entry.id   AF-A0A965YF24-F1
#
_cell.length_a   1.000
_cell.length_b   1.000
_cell.length_c   1.000
_cell.angle_alpha   90.00
_cell.angle_beta   90.00
_cell.angle_gamma   90.00
#
_symmetry.space_group_name_H-M   'P 1'
#
loop_
_entity.id
_entity.type
_entity.pdbx_description
1 polymer ?
#
loop_
_entity_poly.entity_id
_entity_poly.type
_entity_poly.pdbx_seq_one_letter_code
_entity_poly.pdbx_strand_id
1 'polypeptide(L)'
;MRYTAEDGPTAETITVAVGHCLEDGLYSTIFPDDIVKDKQYCISDIRSVLENKADFSLASPRTRAYWKSWYRGVWDTVIKNIQLYICGILSKNDISVALYTFLKDCGDDWLRYVLDMFSTDFNNLCMFLNITGATIGFRSENLPRLHVDEGVEALYKGRKPP
;
A
#
# COMPACT_ATOMS: atom_id res chain seq x y z
N MET A 1 5.10 -35.86 39.11
CA MET A 1 5.51 -34.81 38.16
C MET A 1 4.88 -35.14 36.82
N ARG A 2 3.95 -34.32 36.32
CA ARG A 2 3.42 -34.42 34.96
C ARG A 2 4.33 -33.58 34.06
N TYR A 3 5.10 -34.23 33.20
CA TYR A 3 5.79 -33.55 32.11
C TYR A 3 4.73 -33.23 31.06
N THR A 4 4.38 -31.96 30.90
CA THR A 4 3.72 -31.49 29.68
C THR A 4 4.75 -31.64 28.57
N ALA A 5 4.48 -32.51 27.60
CA ALA A 5 5.23 -32.53 26.36
C ALA A 5 5.06 -31.14 25.74
N GLU A 6 6.11 -30.33 25.76
CA GLU A 6 6.15 -29.12 24.96
C GLU A 6 6.17 -29.60 23.52
N ASP A 7 5.05 -29.42 22.82
CA ASP A 7 5.01 -29.56 21.37
C ASP A 7 6.15 -28.70 20.83
N GLY A 8 7.13 -29.36 20.21
CA GLY A 8 8.26 -28.69 19.58
C GLY A 8 7.78 -27.70 18.52
N PRO A 9 8.65 -26.80 18.04
CA PRO A 9 8.27 -25.76 17.08
C PRO A 9 7.55 -26.39 15.87
N THR A 10 6.28 -26.03 15.68
CA THR A 10 5.47 -26.45 14.54
C THR A 10 6.13 -25.94 13.26
N ALA A 11 6.72 -26.83 12.49
CA ALA A 11 7.26 -26.51 11.18
C ALA A 11 6.13 -26.61 10.15
N GLU A 12 5.71 -25.47 9.60
CA GLU A 12 4.76 -25.45 8.48
C GLU A 12 5.54 -25.61 7.16
N THR A 13 5.15 -26.59 6.35
CA THR A 13 5.76 -26.83 5.04
C THR A 13 4.94 -26.12 3.98
N ILE A 14 5.59 -25.24 3.22
CA ILE A 14 4.95 -24.49 2.14
C ILE A 14 5.42 -25.06 0.81
N THR A 15 4.46 -25.38 -0.06
CA THR A 15 4.76 -25.84 -1.43
C THR A 15 4.85 -24.62 -2.34
N VAL A 16 5.95 -24.50 -3.07
CA VAL A 16 6.15 -23.45 -4.08
C VAL A 16 6.23 -24.08 -5.48
N ALA A 17 5.73 -23.37 -6.49
CA ALA A 17 5.91 -23.78 -7.87
C ALA A 17 7.12 -23.06 -8.47
N VAL A 18 7.87 -23.74 -9.34
CA VAL A 18 8.97 -23.13 -10.09
C VAL A 18 8.61 -23.13 -11.57
N GLY A 19 8.44 -21.93 -12.13
CA GLY A 19 8.29 -21.71 -13.56
C GLY A 19 9.64 -21.62 -14.24
N HIS A 20 9.76 -22.19 -15.44
CA HIS A 20 10.92 -22.05 -16.29
C HIS A 20 10.48 -21.39 -17.61
N CYS A 21 10.99 -20.19 -17.89
CA CYS A 21 10.79 -19.53 -19.17
C CYS A 21 11.79 -20.14 -20.17
N LEU A 22 11.28 -20.86 -21.17
CA LEU A 22 12.11 -21.50 -22.20
C LEU A 22 12.75 -20.49 -23.16
N GLU A 23 12.15 -19.30 -23.33
CA GLU A 23 12.65 -18.24 -24.21
C GLU A 23 13.83 -17.50 -23.57
N ASP A 24 13.73 -17.15 -22.29
CA ASP A 24 14.76 -16.38 -21.58
C ASP A 24 15.74 -17.26 -20.79
N GLY A 25 15.45 -18.56 -20.65
CA GLY A 25 16.22 -19.49 -19.80
C GLY A 25 16.14 -19.18 -18.29
N LEU A 26 15.16 -18.36 -17.88
CA LEU A 26 15.03 -17.89 -16.50
C LEU A 26 14.10 -18.79 -15.69
N TYR A 27 14.47 -19.03 -14.44
CA TYR A 27 13.64 -19.68 -13.44
C TYR A 27 12.96 -18.63 -12.56
N SER A 28 11.67 -18.83 -12.27
CA SER A 28 10.92 -17.99 -11.35
C SER A 28 10.18 -18.85 -10.32
N THR A 29 10.32 -18.51 -9.04
CA THR A 29 9.54 -19.15 -7.98
C THR A 29 8.23 -18.40 -7.80
N ILE A 30 7.13 -19.15 -7.92
CA ILE A 30 5.77 -18.72 -7.63
C ILE A 30 5.49 -19.13 -6.19
N PHE A 31 5.44 -18.12 -5.32
CA PHE A 31 5.07 -18.30 -3.92
C PHE A 31 3.56 -18.29 -3.79
N PRO A 32 2.98 -19.04 -2.83
CA PRO A 32 1.58 -18.89 -2.51
C PRO A 32 1.29 -17.49 -1.95
N ASP A 33 0.04 -17.09 -2.10
CA ASP A 33 -0.46 -15.74 -1.84
C ASP A 33 -0.24 -15.26 -0.40
N ASP A 34 -0.17 -16.18 0.54
CA ASP A 34 0.09 -15.95 1.96
C ASP A 34 1.57 -15.67 2.27
N ILE A 35 2.47 -15.77 1.28
CA ILE A 35 3.89 -15.50 1.44
C ILE A 35 4.26 -14.14 0.86
N VAL A 36 4.91 -13.32 1.69
CA VAL A 36 5.56 -12.10 1.19
C VAL A 36 6.83 -12.52 0.44
N LYS A 37 6.75 -12.55 -0.90
CA LYS A 37 7.78 -13.05 -1.83
C LYS A 37 9.23 -12.65 -1.48
N ASP A 38 9.46 -11.37 -1.19
CA ASP A 38 10.81 -10.84 -0.90
C ASP A 38 11.27 -11.07 0.54
N LYS A 39 10.44 -11.70 1.36
CA LYS A 39 10.72 -12.03 2.76
C LYS A 39 10.75 -13.54 2.94
N GLN A 40 9.96 -14.28 2.17
CA GLN A 40 9.78 -15.73 2.29
C GLN A 40 9.21 -16.12 3.67
N TYR A 41 8.34 -15.27 4.21
CA TYR A 41 7.60 -15.52 5.45
C TYR A 41 6.12 -15.31 5.22
N CYS A 42 5.32 -16.02 6.01
CA CYS A 42 3.88 -15.88 6.03
C CYS A 42 3.48 -14.45 6.39
N ILE A 43 2.47 -13.95 5.71
CA ILE A 43 1.91 -12.63 5.95
C ILE A 43 1.36 -12.51 7.37
N SER A 44 0.81 -13.59 7.92
CA SER A 44 0.32 -13.71 9.30
C SER A 44 1.44 -13.53 10.35
N ASP A 45 2.62 -14.10 10.12
CA ASP A 45 3.79 -13.95 11.00
C ASP A 45 4.27 -12.51 11.02
N ILE A 46 4.44 -11.93 9.83
CA ILE A 46 4.88 -10.55 9.68
C ILE A 46 3.85 -9.61 10.33
N ARG A 47 2.56 -9.80 10.04
CA ARG A 47 1.46 -9.03 10.62
C ARG A 47 1.47 -9.05 12.14
N SER A 48 1.60 -10.24 12.74
CA SER A 48 1.67 -10.40 14.19
C SER A 48 2.81 -9.61 14.81
N VAL A 49 3.98 -9.59 14.16
CA VAL A 49 5.12 -8.78 14.61
C VAL A 49 4.86 -7.28 14.50
N LEU A 50 4.20 -6.83 13.43
CA LEU A 50 3.85 -5.42 13.22
C LEU A 50 2.80 -4.94 14.23
N GLU A 51 1.89 -5.82 14.64
CA GLU A 51 0.88 -5.58 15.68
C GLU A 51 1.43 -5.70 17.11
N ASN A 52 2.72 -5.98 17.27
CA ASN A 52 3.37 -6.26 18.57
C ASN A 52 2.74 -7.44 19.34
N LYS A 53 2.17 -8.41 18.63
CA LYS A 53 1.72 -9.69 19.21
C LYS A 53 2.96 -10.56 19.42
N ALA A 54 3.58 -10.44 20.59
CA ALA A 54 4.87 -11.04 20.92
C ALA A 54 4.86 -12.58 20.91
N ASP A 55 3.69 -13.19 21.12
CA ASP A 55 3.53 -14.62 21.35
C ASP A 55 3.28 -15.43 20.06
N PHE A 56 3.17 -14.78 18.91
CA PHE A 56 2.71 -15.41 17.66
C PHE A 56 3.81 -15.63 16.62
N SER A 57 5.03 -15.15 16.84
CA SER A 57 6.10 -15.28 15.84
C SER A 57 7.38 -15.83 16.45
N LEU A 58 7.86 -16.94 15.89
CA LEU A 58 9.15 -17.56 16.19
C LEU A 58 10.34 -16.75 15.65
N ALA A 59 10.09 -15.59 15.03
CA ALA A 59 11.13 -14.76 14.44
C ALA A 59 12.09 -14.18 15.49
N SER A 60 13.39 -14.22 15.17
CA SER A 60 14.43 -13.61 16.01
C SER A 60 14.17 -12.11 16.22
N PRO A 61 14.64 -11.49 17.33
CA PRO A 61 14.52 -10.04 17.53
C PRO A 61 15.05 -9.21 16.36
N ARG A 62 16.15 -9.67 15.73
CA ARG A 62 16.73 -9.04 14.54
C ARG A 62 15.78 -9.08 13.34
N THR A 63 15.19 -10.24 13.08
CA THR A 63 14.20 -10.43 12.00
C THR A 63 12.98 -9.54 12.23
N ARG A 64 12.48 -9.49 13.47
CA ARG A 64 11.36 -8.62 13.86
C ARG A 64 11.65 -7.14 13.64
N ALA A 65 12.84 -6.67 14.04
CA ALA A 65 13.27 -5.30 13.81
C ALA A 65 13.40 -4.98 12.31
N TYR A 66 13.92 -5.93 11.53
CA TYR A 66 14.02 -5.80 10.08
C TYR A 66 12.63 -5.64 9.42
N TRP A 67 11.65 -6.47 9.78
CA TRP A 67 10.28 -6.35 9.25
C TRP A 67 9.64 -5.00 9.60
N LYS A 68 9.80 -4.53 10.84
CA LYS A 68 9.31 -3.20 11.25
C LYS A 68 9.99 -2.06 10.48
N SER A 69 11.26 -2.20 10.13
CA SER A 69 11.98 -1.21 9.32
C SER A 69 11.49 -1.24 7.87
N TRP A 70 11.41 -2.44 7.28
CA TRP A 70 10.91 -2.65 5.92
C TRP A 70 9.49 -2.12 5.75
N TYR A 71 8.59 -2.46 6.67
CA TYR A 71 7.20 -2.01 6.61
C TYR A 71 7.07 -0.48 6.68
N ARG A 72 7.93 0.21 7.44
CA ARG A 72 7.97 1.68 7.42
C ARG A 72 8.27 2.24 6.03
N GLY A 73 9.22 1.65 5.31
CA GLY A 73 9.51 2.04 3.93
C GLY A 73 8.35 1.78 2.97
N VAL A 74 7.68 0.63 3.12
CA VAL A 74 6.47 0.29 2.36
C VAL A 74 5.38 1.33 2.61
N TRP A 75 5.10 1.61 3.89
CA TRP A 75 4.11 2.61 4.32
C TRP A 75 4.39 3.99 3.72
N ASP A 76 5.62 4.50 3.88
CA ASP A 76 6.00 5.82 3.36
C ASP A 76 5.83 5.91 1.84
N THR A 77 6.10 4.81 1.13
CA THR A 77 5.92 4.72 -0.32
C THR A 77 4.45 4.77 -0.71
N VAL A 78 3.60 3.99 -0.03
CA VAL A 78 2.15 4.00 -0.26
C VAL A 78 1.57 5.39 0.01
N ILE A 79 1.91 6.02 1.13
CA ILE A 79 1.44 7.37 1.46
C ILE A 79 1.89 8.40 0.41
N LYS A 80 3.15 8.32 -0.04
CA LYS A 80 3.67 9.20 -1.10
C LYS A 80 2.91 8.98 -2.41
N ASN A 81 2.65 7.74 -2.80
CA ASN A 81 1.92 7.42 -4.02
C ASN A 81 0.48 7.93 -3.95
N ILE A 82 -0.22 7.74 -2.84
CA ILE A 82 -1.57 8.29 -2.65
C ILE A 82 -1.53 9.83 -2.72
N GLN A 83 -0.56 10.47 -2.06
CA GLN A 83 -0.42 11.92 -2.07
C GLN A 83 -0.22 12.46 -3.49
N LEU A 84 0.64 11.82 -4.28
CA LEU A 84 0.87 12.17 -5.67
C LEU A 84 -0.39 11.97 -6.53
N TYR A 85 -1.14 10.88 -6.30
CA TYR A 85 -2.37 10.57 -7.02
C TYR A 85 -3.46 11.64 -6.80
N ILE A 86 -3.63 12.10 -5.56
CA ILE A 86 -4.58 13.17 -5.22
C ILE A 86 -4.00 14.58 -5.48
N CYS A 87 -2.90 14.70 -6.23
CA CYS A 87 -2.23 15.96 -6.55
C CYS A 87 -1.88 16.82 -5.31
N GLY A 88 -1.58 16.18 -4.17
CA GLY A 88 -1.19 16.87 -2.94
C GLY A 88 -2.31 17.60 -2.20
N ILE A 89 -3.58 17.33 -2.52
CA ILE A 89 -4.75 17.93 -1.84
C ILE A 89 -4.71 17.71 -0.31
N LEU A 90 -4.27 16.51 0.12
CA LEU A 90 -4.11 16.18 1.54
C LEU A 90 -2.64 16.09 1.94
N SER A 91 -2.37 16.40 3.20
CA SER A 91 -1.04 16.18 3.78
C SER A 91 -0.77 14.69 3.94
N LYS A 92 0.51 14.28 3.96
CA LYS A 92 0.90 12.89 4.25
C LYS A 92 0.33 12.37 5.57
N ASN A 93 0.22 13.25 6.57
CA ASN A 93 -0.34 12.88 7.87
C ASN A 93 -1.83 12.56 7.77
N ASP A 94 -2.61 13.39 7.07
CA ASP A 94 -4.04 13.17 6.89
C ASP A 94 -4.33 11.89 6.12
N ILE A 95 -3.54 11.64 5.06
CA ILE A 95 -3.60 10.39 4.30
C ILE A 95 -3.26 9.21 5.21
N SER A 96 -2.21 9.32 6.02
CA SER A 96 -1.79 8.26 6.94
C SER A 96 -2.87 7.94 7.98
N VAL A 97 -3.54 8.94 8.53
CA VAL A 97 -4.64 8.75 9.50
C VAL A 97 -5.86 8.12 8.84
N ALA A 98 -6.26 8.62 7.67
CA ALA A 98 -7.39 8.08 6.92
C ALA A 98 -7.15 6.62 6.51
N LEU A 99 -5.96 6.33 5.98
CA LEU A 99 -5.57 4.99 5.58
C LEU A 99 -5.50 4.04 6.77
N TYR A 100 -4.91 4.47 7.89
CA TYR A 100 -4.85 3.65 9.11
C TYR A 100 -6.26 3.31 9.63
N THR A 101 -7.19 4.27 9.58
CA THR A 101 -8.58 4.06 9.99
C THR A 101 -9.26 3.03 9.09
N PHE A 102 -9.12 3.17 7.77
CA PHE A 102 -9.65 2.19 6.81
C PHE A 102 -9.08 0.78 7.03
N LEU A 103 -7.76 0.68 7.20
CA LEU A 103 -7.09 -0.61 7.40
C LEU A 103 -7.50 -1.32 8.68
N LYS A 104 -7.89 -0.58 9.71
CA LYS A 104 -8.43 -1.17 10.94
C LYS A 104 -9.71 -1.96 10.68
N ASP A 105 -10.53 -1.51 9.73
CA ASP A 105 -11.78 -2.17 9.35
C ASP A 105 -11.53 -3.37 8.42
N CYS A 106 -10.37 -3.46 7.78
CA CYS A 106 -9.96 -4.63 6.98
C CYS A 106 -9.62 -5.86 7.84
N GLY A 107 -9.54 -5.73 9.16
CA GLY A 107 -9.18 -6.83 10.05
C GLY A 107 -7.87 -7.48 9.63
N ASP A 108 -7.84 -8.80 9.55
CA ASP A 108 -6.65 -9.59 9.25
C ASP A 108 -6.03 -9.32 7.86
N ASP A 109 -6.80 -8.80 6.90
CA ASP A 109 -6.34 -8.59 5.52
C ASP A 109 -5.59 -7.27 5.31
N TRP A 110 -5.48 -6.42 6.35
CA TRP A 110 -4.90 -5.08 6.22
C TRP A 110 -3.50 -5.08 5.62
N LEU A 111 -2.65 -6.04 6.01
CA LEU A 111 -1.26 -6.09 5.53
C LEU A 111 -1.22 -6.47 4.06
N ARG A 112 -2.11 -7.35 3.61
CA ARG A 112 -2.20 -7.71 2.18
C ARG A 112 -2.62 -6.50 1.37
N TYR A 113 -3.63 -5.77 1.84
CA TYR A 113 -4.11 -4.57 1.16
C TYR A 113 -3.02 -3.51 1.00
N VAL A 114 -2.20 -3.28 2.04
CA VAL A 114 -1.05 -2.36 1.96
C VAL A 114 -0.01 -2.83 0.94
N LEU A 115 0.29 -4.14 0.92
CA LEU A 115 1.25 -4.70 -0.03
C LEU A 115 0.74 -4.63 -1.47
N ASP A 116 -0.55 -4.87 -1.69
CA ASP A 116 -1.17 -4.74 -3.00
C ASP A 116 -1.09 -3.28 -3.49
N MET A 117 -1.38 -2.29 -2.64
CA MET A 117 -1.19 -0.87 -2.96
C MET A 117 0.29 -0.50 -3.22
N PHE A 118 1.23 -1.15 -2.54
CA PHE A 118 2.66 -0.93 -2.75
C PHE A 118 3.14 -1.50 -4.09
N SER A 119 2.62 -2.66 -4.48
CA SER A 119 2.94 -3.34 -5.74
C SER A 119 2.15 -2.82 -6.94
N THR A 120 1.09 -2.04 -6.71
CA THR A 120 0.25 -1.49 -7.78
C THR A 120 0.93 -0.30 -8.45
N ASP A 121 0.96 -0.33 -9.78
CA ASP A 121 1.42 0.80 -10.58
C ASP A 121 0.63 2.07 -10.26
N PHE A 122 1.31 3.21 -10.24
CA PHE A 122 0.71 4.50 -9.91
C PHE A 122 -0.59 4.80 -10.68
N ASN A 123 -0.66 4.37 -11.95
CA ASN A 123 -1.82 4.58 -12.82
C ASN A 123 -3.05 3.75 -12.42
N ASN A 124 -2.86 2.68 -11.63
CA ASN A 124 -3.90 1.73 -11.23
C ASN A 124 -4.39 1.95 -9.78
N LEU A 125 -3.83 2.94 -9.06
CA LEU A 125 -4.25 3.31 -7.71
C LEU A 125 -5.74 3.70 -7.60
N CYS A 126 -6.35 4.13 -8.71
CA CYS A 126 -7.78 4.47 -8.78
C CYS A 126 -8.71 3.29 -8.44
N MET A 127 -8.31 2.04 -8.73
CA MET A 127 -9.11 0.85 -8.38
C MET A 127 -9.13 0.62 -6.86
N PHE A 128 -8.05 0.95 -6.15
CA PHE A 128 -7.96 0.84 -4.70
C PHE A 128 -8.60 2.03 -3.97
N LEU A 129 -8.55 3.23 -4.57
CA LEU A 129 -9.08 4.46 -3.95
C LEU A 129 -10.57 4.71 -4.22
N ASN A 130 -11.15 4.12 -5.27
CA ASN A 130 -12.61 4.11 -5.42
C ASN A 130 -13.33 3.43 -4.24
N ILE A 131 -12.63 2.57 -3.49
CA ILE A 131 -13.11 1.93 -2.26
C ILE A 131 -13.09 2.92 -1.07
N THR A 132 -12.20 3.92 -1.06
CA THR A 132 -12.11 4.95 0.00
C THR A 132 -12.84 6.25 -0.28
N GLY A 133 -13.33 6.48 -1.52
CA GLY A 133 -14.18 7.64 -1.83
C GLY A 133 -15.50 7.70 -1.02
N ALA A 134 -15.93 6.56 -0.44
CA ALA A 134 -17.08 6.49 0.46
C ALA A 134 -16.75 6.89 1.91
N THR A 135 -15.50 6.76 2.34
CA THR A 135 -15.05 7.01 3.74
C THR A 135 -14.29 8.33 3.87
N ILE A 136 -13.51 8.69 2.85
CA ILE A 136 -12.89 10.00 2.70
C ILE A 136 -13.95 10.86 2.03
N GLY A 137 -14.83 11.45 2.84
CA GLY A 137 -15.81 12.40 2.36
C GLY A 137 -15.10 13.50 1.57
N PHE A 138 -15.14 13.41 0.24
CA PHE A 138 -15.02 14.56 -0.63
C PHE A 138 -16.20 15.46 -0.28
N ARG A 139 -16.04 16.27 0.78
CA ARG A 139 -16.73 17.55 0.91
C ARG A 139 -16.20 18.45 -0.21
N SER A 140 -16.60 18.10 -1.44
CA SER A 140 -16.56 18.95 -2.61
C SER A 140 -17.73 19.93 -2.52
N GLU A 141 -17.74 20.72 -1.46
CA GLU A 141 -18.40 22.00 -1.43
C GLU A 141 -17.32 22.99 -1.04
N ASN A 142 -17.02 23.93 -1.95
CA ASN A 142 -16.02 25.00 -1.85
C ASN A 142 -14.66 24.72 -2.54
N LEU A 143 -14.69 24.43 -3.85
CA LEU A 143 -13.69 25.02 -4.75
C LEU A 143 -14.36 26.22 -5.44
N PRO A 144 -13.85 27.45 -5.26
CA PRO A 144 -14.31 28.59 -6.04
C PRO A 144 -14.11 28.29 -7.52
N ARG A 145 -15.15 28.51 -8.34
CA ARG A 145 -15.01 28.58 -9.79
C ARG A 145 -13.89 29.57 -10.11
N LEU A 146 -12.73 29.07 -10.53
CA LEU A 146 -11.75 29.94 -11.17
C LEU A 146 -12.35 30.30 -12.52
N HIS A 147 -12.69 31.59 -12.65
CA HIS A 147 -13.12 32.24 -13.86
C HIS A 147 -12.22 31.80 -15.02
N VAL A 148 -12.81 31.18 -16.04
CA VAL A 148 -12.16 31.08 -17.35
C VAL A 148 -12.09 32.51 -17.86
N ASP A 149 -10.87 33.05 -17.86
CA ASP A 149 -10.52 34.29 -18.54
C ASP A 149 -10.57 33.99 -20.03
N GLU A 150 -11.69 34.32 -20.65
CA GLU A 150 -11.91 34.18 -22.09
C GLU A 150 -11.42 35.48 -22.74
N GLY A 151 -10.23 35.44 -23.36
CA GLY A 151 -9.84 36.49 -24.30
C GLY A 151 -8.35 36.75 -24.43
N VAL A 152 -7.64 35.89 -25.16
CA VAL A 152 -6.46 36.34 -25.92
C VAL A 152 -6.53 35.78 -27.33
N GLU A 153 -6.77 36.67 -28.28
CA GLU A 153 -6.12 36.83 -29.60
C GLU A 153 -7.06 37.61 -30.54
N ALA A 154 -6.67 38.60 -31.36
CA ALA A 154 -5.45 39.36 -31.51
C ALA A 154 -5.71 40.52 -32.51
N LEU A 155 -4.69 41.38 -32.66
CA LEU A 155 -4.32 42.14 -33.87
C LEU A 155 -5.10 43.42 -34.33
N TYR A 156 -4.42 44.56 -34.11
CA TYR A 156 -4.22 45.74 -34.98
C TYR A 156 -5.23 46.12 -36.08
N LYS A 157 -5.79 47.35 -36.00
CA LYS A 157 -5.52 48.51 -36.91
C LYS A 157 -6.63 49.58 -36.82
N GLY A 158 -6.22 50.86 -36.77
CA GLY A 158 -6.96 51.99 -37.35
C GLY A 158 -7.96 52.73 -36.44
N ARG A 159 -7.53 53.83 -35.82
CA ARG A 159 -8.42 54.85 -35.25
C ARG A 159 -8.51 56.07 -36.18
N LYS A 160 -9.74 56.39 -36.60
CA LYS A 160 -10.45 57.70 -36.78
C LYS A 160 -11.36 57.68 -38.03
N PRO A 161 -12.38 58.56 -38.15
CA PRO A 161 -13.30 59.22 -37.18
C PRO A 161 -14.79 58.95 -37.64
N PRO A 162 -15.89 59.72 -37.40
CA PRO A 162 -16.12 61.13 -36.99
C PRO A 162 -16.28 61.35 -35.48
#